data_AF-A0A1E7NML1-F1
#
_entry.id   AF-A0A1E7NML1-F1
#
_cell.length_a   1.000
_cell.length_b   1.000
_cell.length_c   1.000
_cell.angle_alpha   90.00
_cell.angle_beta   90.00
_cell.angle_gamma   90.00
#
_symmetry.space_group_name_H-M   'P 1'
#
loop_
_entity.id
_entity.type
_entity.pdbx_description
1 polymer ?
#
loop_
_entity_poly.entity_id
_entity_poly.type
_entity_poly.pdbx_seq_one_letter_code
_entity_poly.pdbx_strand_id
1 'polypeptide(L)' 'MAKFGKIEKLLSTKEVAEYLGISQYRIRFMRMRVNQNKFNFPKGIKIGPTFKYEKAEIDKWLQTCKVI' A
#
# COMPACT_ATOMS: atom_id res chain seq x y z
N MET A 1 -26.55 -16.87 -4.70
CA MET A 1 -25.15 -17.27 -4.47
C MET A 1 -24.35 -16.03 -4.09
N ALA A 2 -24.14 -15.80 -2.80
CA ALA A 2 -23.28 -14.71 -2.35
C ALA A 2 -21.84 -15.02 -2.82
N LYS A 3 -21.35 -14.26 -3.79
CA LYS A 3 -19.91 -14.20 -4.06
C LYS A 3 -19.29 -13.59 -2.81
N PHE A 4 -18.85 -14.42 -1.87
CA PHE A 4 -17.86 -13.99 -0.90
C PHE A 4 -16.60 -13.67 -1.71
N GLY A 5 -16.55 -12.43 -2.22
CA GLY A 5 -15.35 -11.87 -2.81
C GLY A 5 -14.26 -12.11 -1.80
N LYS A 6 -13.23 -12.83 -2.23
CA LYS A 6 -11.99 -13.10 -1.49
C LYS A 6 -11.73 -11.92 -0.57
N ILE A 7 -11.76 -12.13 0.75
CA ILE A 7 -11.40 -11.07 1.69
C ILE A 7 -9.95 -10.72 1.35
N GLU A 8 -9.77 -9.66 0.57
CA GLU A 8 -8.44 -9.23 0.18
C GLU A 8 -7.75 -8.77 1.46
N LYS A 9 -6.63 -9.43 1.78
CA LYS A 9 -5.92 -9.18 3.02
C LYS A 9 -5.50 -7.71 3.06
N LEU A 10 -6.10 -6.96 3.98
CA LEU A 10 -5.77 -5.58 4.25
C LEU A 10 -4.55 -5.50 5.17
N LEU A 11 -3.44 -5.05 4.60
CA LEU A 11 -2.17 -4.84 5.30
C LEU A 11 -2.16 -3.44 5.94
N SER A 12 -1.69 -3.36 7.17
CA SER A 12 -1.31 -2.09 7.80
C SER A 12 -0.06 -1.48 7.17
N THR A 13 0.16 -0.19 7.38
CA THR A 13 1.42 0.48 7.00
C THR A 13 2.65 -0.28 7.50
N LYS A 14 2.59 -0.86 8.71
CA LYS A 14 3.69 -1.65 9.27
C LYS A 14 3.92 -2.94 8.47
N GLU A 15 2.87 -3.69 8.20
CA GLU A 15 2.96 -4.92 7.40
C GLU A 15 3.45 -4.65 5.98
N VAL A 16 3.02 -3.56 5.35
CA VAL A 16 3.52 -3.16 4.02
C VAL A 16 5.00 -2.76 4.10
N ALA A 17 5.41 -2.07 5.16
CA ALA A 17 6.81 -1.67 5.37
C ALA A 17 7.71 -2.90 5.50
N GLU A 18 7.31 -3.87 6.31
CA GLU A 18 8.00 -5.15 6.48
C GLU A 18 8.01 -5.94 5.16
N TYR A 19 6.88 -6.00 4.46
CA TYR A 19 6.77 -6.71 3.18
C TYR A 19 7.70 -6.14 2.09
N LEU A 20 7.83 -4.82 2.05
CA LEU A 20 8.69 -4.12 1.08
C LEU A 20 10.14 -3.96 1.56
N GLY A 21 10.46 -4.34 2.80
CA GLY A 21 11.79 -4.16 3.38
C GLY A 21 12.20 -2.69 3.57
N ILE A 22 11.24 -1.78 3.79
CA ILE A 22 11.48 -0.34 3.94
C ILE A 22 10.92 0.21 5.25
N SER A 23 11.27 1.45 5.59
CA SER A 23 10.71 2.11 6.77
C SER A 23 9.27 2.57 6.55
N GLN A 24 8.46 2.57 7.61
CA GLN A 24 7.11 3.16 7.58
C GLN A 24 7.13 4.64 7.22
N TYR A 25 8.22 5.35 7.57
CA TYR A 25 8.44 6.73 7.15
C TYR A 25 8.53 6.84 5.62
N ARG A 26 9.25 5.93 4.97
CA ARG A 26 9.34 5.90 3.50
C ARG A 26 7.97 5.65 2.86
N ILE A 27 7.14 4.78 3.42
CA ILE A 27 5.75 4.62 2.97
C ILE A 27 4.96 5.92 3.10
N ARG A 28 5.04 6.58 4.26
CA ARG A 28 4.37 7.87 4.48
C ARG A 28 4.85 8.92 3.48
N PHE A 29 6.15 8.97 3.20
CA PHE A 29 6.77 9.87 2.23
C PHE A 29 6.25 9.61 0.82
N MET A 30 6.23 8.35 0.37
CA MET A 30 5.75 7.98 -0.97
C MET A 30 4.26 8.29 -1.17
N ARG A 31 3.43 8.15 -0.13
CA ARG A 31 2.00 8.48 -0.15
C ARG A 31 1.71 9.99 -0.22
N MET A 32 2.66 10.86 0.12
CA MET A 32 2.41 12.30 0.09
C MET A 32 2.07 12.77 -1.33
N ARG A 33 1.11 13.69 -1.46
CA ARG A 33 0.60 14.17 -2.76
C ARG A 33 1.71 14.62 -3.71
N VAL A 34 2.73 15.29 -3.17
CA VAL A 34 3.91 15.77 -3.93
C VAL A 34 4.78 14.65 -4.51
N ASN A 35 4.79 13.49 -3.85
CA ASN A 35 5.61 12.32 -4.20
C ASN A 35 4.80 11.27 -4.96
N GLN A 36 3.48 11.37 -4.95
CA GLN A 36 2.57 10.43 -5.59
C GLN A 36 2.86 10.26 -7.08
N ASN A 37 3.19 11.33 -7.80
CA ASN A 37 3.53 11.25 -9.22
C ASN A 37 4.88 10.54 -9.48
N LYS A 38 5.80 10.58 -8.52
CA LYS A 38 7.13 9.98 -8.65
C LYS A 38 7.12 8.49 -8.35
N PHE A 39 6.47 8.10 -7.25
CA PHE A 39 6.47 6.71 -6.79
C PHE A 39 5.25 5.93 -7.25
N ASN A 40 4.15 6.61 -7.61
CA ASN A 40 2.85 5.99 -7.91
C ASN A 40 2.40 4.99 -6.83
N PHE A 41 2.77 5.24 -5.57
CA PHE A 41 2.53 4.31 -4.46
C PHE A 41 1.04 4.23 -4.12
N PRO A 42 0.48 3.05 -3.77
CA PRO A 42 -0.94 2.94 -3.43
C PRO A 42 -1.35 3.91 -2.33
N LYS A 43 -2.46 4.62 -2.53
CA LYS A 43 -2.94 5.61 -1.56
C LYS A 43 -3.37 4.97 -0.25
N GLY A 44 -3.82 3.71 -0.32
CA GLY A 44 -4.41 2.97 0.77
C GLY A 44 -5.80 3.48 1.14
N ILE A 45 -6.51 2.68 1.91
CA ILE A 45 -7.84 2.93 2.44
C ILE A 45 -7.68 3.46 3.87
N LYS A 46 -8.24 4.63 4.16
CA LYS A 46 -8.25 5.18 5.51
C LYS A 46 -9.35 4.51 6.32
N ILE A 47 -8.97 3.80 7.40
CA ILE A 47 -9.89 3.17 8.34
C ILE A 47 -9.60 3.76 9.73
N GLY A 48 -10.46 4.69 10.14
CA GLY A 48 -10.27 5.48 11.37
C GLY A 48 -8.96 6.30 11.33
N PRO A 49 -8.08 6.18 12.34
CA PRO A 49 -6.80 6.87 12.36
C PRO A 49 -5.71 6.18 11.53
N THR A 50 -5.98 4.98 11.00
CA THR A 50 -4.98 4.15 10.34
C THR A 50 -5.21 4.06 8.83
N PHE A 51 -4.15 3.73 8.10
CA PHE A 51 -4.22 3.37 6.69
C PHE A 51 -4.03 1.87 6.55
N LYS A 52 -4.85 1.28 5.68
CA LYS A 52 -4.80 -0.11 5.26
C LYS A 52 -4.58 -0.18 3.76
N TYR A 53 -3.98 -1.25 3.30
CA TYR A 53 -3.58 -1.43 1.91
C TYR A 53 -4.00 -2.81 1.46
N GLU A 54 -4.63 -2.91 0.30
CA GLU A 54 -4.89 -4.21 -0.31
C GLU A 54 -3.56 -4.81 -0.76
N LYS A 55 -3.29 -6.05 -0.34
CA LYS A 55 -2.08 -6.75 -0.77
C LYS A 55 -1.96 -6.79 -2.30
N ALA A 56 -3.08 -6.97 -3.01
CA ALA A 56 -3.09 -7.00 -4.47
C ALA A 56 -2.63 -5.67 -5.10
N GLU A 57 -2.99 -4.52 -4.52
CA GLU A 57 -2.50 -3.22 -4.99
C GLU A 57 -0.99 -3.05 -4.74
N ILE A 58 -0.50 -3.48 -3.57
CA ILE A 58 0.93 -3.44 -3.25
C ILE A 58 1.71 -4.35 -4.22
N ASP A 59 1.21 -5.56 -4.48
CA ASP A 59 1.84 -6.52 -5.40
C ASP A 59 1.90 -5.96 -6.84
N LYS A 60 0.80 -5.35 -7.33
CA LYS A 60 0.76 -4.67 -8.64
C LYS A 60 1.73 -3.49 -8.70
N TRP A 61 1.80 -2.72 -7.61
CA TRP A 61 2.75 -1.61 -7.51
C TRP A 61 4.19 -2.12 -7.56
N LEU A 62 4.51 -3.19 -6.83
CA LEU A 62 5.85 -3.78 -6.81
C LEU A 62 6.32 -4.20 -8.22
N GLN A 63 5.42 -4.74 -9.04
CA GLN A 63 5.72 -5.13 -10.43
C GLN A 63 5.97 -3.94 -11.37
N THR A 64 5.37 -2.79 -11.07
CA THR A 64 5.43 -1.59 -11.94
C THR A 64 6.41 -0.55 -11.44
N CYS A 65 6.79 -0.62 -10.16
CA CYS A 65 7.71 0.28 -9.51
C CYS A 65 9.14 0.02 -10.00
N LYS A 66 9.76 1.06 -10.58
CA LYS A 66 11.17 1.05 -10.98
C LYS A 66 12.10 1.71 -9.95
N VAL A 67 11.55 2.11 -8.80
CA VAL A 67 12.20 3.02 -7.83
C VAL A 67 11.93 2.51 -6.41
N ILE A 68 12.65 1.47 -5.98
CA ILE A 68 12.67 1.01 -4.58
C ILE A 68 14.01 1.37 -3.96
#